data_AF-A0A5N4B3K0-F1
#
_entry.id   AF-A0A5N4B3K0-F1
#
_cell.length_a   1.000
_cell.length_b   1.000
_cell.length_c   1.000
_cell.angle_alpha   90.00
_cell.angle_beta   90.00
_cell.angle_gamma   90.00
#
_symmetry.space_group_name_H-M   'P 1'
#
loop_
_entity.id
_entity.type
_entity.pdbx_description
1 polymer ?
#
loop_
_entity_poly.entity_id
_entity_poly.type
_entity_poly.pdbx_seq_one_letter_code
_entity_poly.pdbx_strand_id
1 'polypeptide(L)'
;MGISTFSYSRIRETNDLHYFSMKKYISNQNYTDVMFNSTVENVQYKECNFENVTFTHLHFNHVEFVNCMFEETEFNNVKSSITYFENSTIKDSRFIDTDLTEQHFLNCNLINNTVLSLLTDCVVDFDYNIYLNDLFKETIAWAGPMVPALLVLGFVLEATSRPPVLVLLLVLASVVSIGIFFLVNFVSTVIVEAIFKVLLICAVNVLTMVVIEGYPCHLRCTAHGMMRSVYHLASLCAIPIYGTLVHTILLFPAVTTVALALLAAMLSTRIQDNSKVLL
;
A
#
# COMPACT_ATOMS: atom_id res chain seq x y z
N MET A 1 3.10 -13.08 -2.37
CA MET A 1 1.92 -12.43 -1.77
C MET A 1 2.13 -12.13 -0.30
N GLY A 2 2.40 -13.10 0.58
CA GLY A 2 2.54 -12.78 2.02
C GLY A 2 3.57 -11.70 2.38
N ILE A 3 4.78 -11.72 1.79
CA ILE A 3 5.79 -10.67 2.02
C ILE A 3 5.35 -9.30 1.51
N SER A 4 4.81 -9.23 0.29
CA SER A 4 4.34 -7.96 -0.29
C SER A 4 3.18 -7.36 0.50
N THR A 5 2.35 -8.21 1.12
CA THR A 5 1.27 -7.74 1.99
C THR A 5 1.82 -7.22 3.32
N PHE A 6 2.81 -7.92 3.89
CA PHE A 6 3.51 -7.46 5.09
C PHE A 6 4.26 -6.13 4.86
N SER A 7 5.08 -6.04 3.81
CA SER A 7 5.85 -4.83 3.51
C SER A 7 4.95 -3.63 3.26
N TYR A 8 3.90 -3.78 2.45
CA TYR A 8 2.91 -2.72 2.21
C TYR A 8 2.28 -2.22 3.52
N SER A 9 1.81 -3.14 4.37
CA SER A 9 1.19 -2.76 5.64
C SER A 9 2.16 -2.05 6.58
N ARG A 10 3.44 -2.45 6.59
CA ARG A 10 4.48 -1.85 7.42
C ARG A 10 4.90 -0.47 6.91
N ILE A 11 4.99 -0.31 5.59
CA ILE A 11 5.26 0.96 4.91
C ILE A 11 4.14 1.95 5.21
N ARG A 12 2.89 1.52 5.04
CA ARG A 12 1.71 2.31 5.39
C ARG A 12 1.75 2.77 6.85
N GLU A 13 1.94 1.86 7.79
CA GLU A 13 2.04 2.20 9.22
C GLU A 13 3.14 3.24 9.50
N THR A 14 4.31 3.09 8.89
CA THR A 14 5.42 4.03 9.09
C THR A 14 5.12 5.41 8.49
N ASN A 15 4.51 5.44 7.30
CA ASN A 15 4.09 6.66 6.63
C ASN A 15 2.98 7.38 7.41
N ASP A 16 2.00 6.65 7.92
CA ASP A 16 0.92 7.18 8.74
C ASP A 16 1.51 7.81 10.02
N LEU A 17 2.41 7.10 10.72
CA LEU A 17 3.12 7.64 11.89
C LEU A 17 3.89 8.91 11.57
N HIS A 18 4.64 8.94 10.46
CA HIS A 18 5.37 10.11 10.02
C HIS A 18 4.42 11.27 9.69
N TYR A 19 3.31 10.99 8.99
CA TYR A 19 2.28 11.96 8.66
C TYR A 19 1.70 12.57 9.94
N PHE A 20 1.18 11.76 10.87
CA PHE A 20 0.63 12.25 12.14
C PHE A 20 1.65 12.99 13.01
N SER A 21 2.94 12.62 12.95
CA SER A 21 4.00 13.34 13.69
C SER A 21 4.23 14.77 13.19
N MET A 22 3.92 15.04 11.92
CA MET A 22 4.07 16.35 11.29
C MET A 22 2.80 17.22 11.41
N LYS A 23 1.80 16.76 12.20
CA LYS A 23 0.55 17.49 12.43
C LYS A 23 0.83 18.84 13.05
N LYS A 24 0.31 19.91 12.42
CA LYS A 24 0.46 21.28 12.91
C LYS A 24 -0.63 21.59 13.92
N TYR A 25 -0.25 22.15 15.07
CA TYR A 25 -1.18 22.60 16.09
C TYR A 25 -1.20 24.12 16.12
N ILE A 26 -2.38 24.70 15.86
CA ILE A 26 -2.61 26.14 15.88
C ILE A 26 -3.63 26.39 16.99
N SER A 27 -3.27 27.22 17.97
CA SER A 27 -4.15 27.54 19.09
C SER A 27 -4.29 29.03 19.33
N ASN A 28 -5.48 29.44 19.81
CA ASN A 28 -5.78 30.80 20.24
C ASN A 28 -5.46 31.87 19.17
N GLN A 29 -5.82 31.58 17.92
CA GLN A 29 -5.65 32.49 16.80
C GLN A 29 -6.99 33.05 16.35
N ASN A 30 -7.01 34.33 16.00
CA ASN A 30 -8.17 35.00 15.43
C ASN A 30 -7.88 35.32 13.96
N TYR A 31 -8.73 34.80 13.08
CA TYR A 31 -8.68 35.06 11.65
C TYR A 31 -9.89 35.93 11.30
N THR A 32 -9.63 37.16 10.86
CA THR A 32 -10.65 38.15 10.50
C THR A 32 -10.41 38.64 9.08
N ASP A 33 -11.44 38.66 8.23
CA ASP A 33 -11.36 39.16 6.84
C ASP A 33 -10.31 38.44 5.97
N VAL A 34 -10.14 37.13 6.18
CA VAL A 34 -9.16 36.30 5.45
C VAL A 34 -9.85 35.35 4.47
N MET A 35 -9.26 35.18 3.29
CA MET A 35 -9.65 34.16 2.33
C MET A 35 -8.62 33.04 2.30
N PHE A 36 -9.08 31.81 2.51
CA PHE A 36 -8.31 30.59 2.28
C PHE A 36 -8.64 30.05 0.89
N ASN A 37 -7.61 29.86 0.07
CA ASN A 37 -7.71 29.34 -1.31
C ASN A 37 -6.74 28.19 -1.59
N SER A 38 -6.11 27.66 -0.56
CA SER A 38 -5.14 26.57 -0.64
C SER A 38 -5.59 25.38 0.19
N THR A 39 -5.18 24.19 -0.22
CA THR A 39 -5.46 22.94 0.50
C THR A 39 -4.83 22.98 1.89
N VAL A 40 -5.63 22.67 2.91
CA VAL A 40 -5.18 22.60 4.30
C VAL A 40 -5.11 21.13 4.68
N GLU A 41 -3.91 20.70 5.05
CA GLU A 41 -3.64 19.28 5.33
C GLU A 41 -2.93 19.12 6.67
N ASN A 42 -3.38 18.13 7.45
CA ASN A 42 -2.75 17.69 8.70
C ASN A 42 -2.58 18.82 9.73
N VAL A 43 -3.68 19.51 10.04
CA VAL A 43 -3.71 20.67 10.97
C VAL A 43 -4.82 20.48 11.99
N GLN A 44 -4.52 20.78 13.25
CA GLN A 44 -5.52 20.99 14.29
C GLN A 44 -5.57 22.46 14.69
N TYR A 45 -6.74 23.06 14.55
CA TYR A 45 -7.08 24.37 15.08
C TYR A 45 -7.80 24.18 16.41
N LYS A 46 -7.31 24.82 17.47
CA LYS A 46 -7.89 24.74 18.81
C LYS A 46 -8.16 26.12 19.38
N GLU A 47 -9.37 26.36 19.88
CA GLU A 47 -9.74 27.65 20.49
C GLU A 47 -9.47 28.83 19.53
N CYS A 48 -9.68 28.61 18.23
CA CYS A 48 -9.51 29.64 17.20
C CYS A 48 -10.84 30.31 16.86
N ASN A 49 -10.80 31.60 16.54
CA ASN A 49 -11.96 32.34 16.04
C ASN A 49 -11.79 32.66 14.55
N PHE A 50 -12.82 32.40 13.77
CA PHE A 50 -12.91 32.70 12.34
C PHE A 50 -14.10 33.61 12.11
N GLU A 51 -13.85 34.89 11.84
CA GLU A 51 -14.89 35.91 11.67
C GLU A 51 -14.77 36.53 10.27
N ASN A 52 -15.86 36.53 9.51
CA ASN A 52 -15.86 37.00 8.11
C ASN A 52 -14.76 36.35 7.24
N VAL A 53 -14.58 35.03 7.40
CA VAL A 53 -13.57 34.22 6.68
C VAL A 53 -14.22 33.43 5.55
N THR A 54 -13.56 33.39 4.40
CA THR A 54 -14.03 32.63 3.23
C THR A 54 -13.08 31.48 2.91
N PHE A 55 -13.57 30.24 2.92
CA PHE A 55 -12.88 29.05 2.42
C PHE A 55 -13.39 28.75 1.02
N THR A 56 -12.55 28.92 -0.01
CA THR A 56 -12.97 28.75 -1.41
C THR A 56 -12.05 27.80 -2.16
N HIS A 57 -12.62 26.89 -2.95
CA HIS A 57 -11.88 26.00 -3.86
C HIS A 57 -10.71 25.27 -3.19
N LEU A 58 -10.97 24.67 -2.02
CA LEU A 58 -9.93 23.99 -1.24
C LEU A 58 -10.38 22.62 -0.73
N HIS A 59 -9.38 21.85 -0.35
CA HIS A 59 -9.55 20.55 0.27
C HIS A 59 -9.07 20.60 1.72
N PHE A 60 -9.91 20.12 2.63
CA PHE A 60 -9.50 19.77 3.98
C PHE A 60 -9.12 18.29 4.01
N ASN A 61 -7.89 18.00 4.44
CA ASN A 61 -7.41 16.63 4.58
C ASN A 61 -6.80 16.44 5.98
N HIS A 62 -7.36 15.58 6.81
CA HIS A 62 -6.92 15.41 8.20
C HIS A 62 -6.90 16.73 8.98
N VAL A 63 -7.98 17.51 8.88
CA VAL A 63 -8.12 18.79 9.57
C VAL A 63 -9.11 18.66 10.73
N GLU A 64 -8.75 19.17 11.90
CA GLU A 64 -9.61 19.16 13.07
C GLU A 64 -9.80 20.59 13.60
N PHE A 65 -11.04 20.97 13.85
CA PHE A 65 -11.39 22.23 14.51
C PHE A 65 -12.01 21.91 15.88
N VAL A 66 -11.31 22.24 16.97
CA VAL A 66 -11.69 21.88 18.33
C VAL A 66 -11.95 23.14 19.15
N ASN A 67 -13.15 23.27 19.72
CA ASN A 67 -13.56 24.45 20.49
C ASN A 67 -13.39 25.77 19.70
N CYS A 68 -13.58 25.73 18.39
CA CYS A 68 -13.45 26.90 17.53
C CYS A 68 -14.79 27.64 17.38
N MET A 69 -14.71 28.92 17.06
CA MET A 69 -15.86 29.75 16.73
C MET A 69 -15.78 30.19 15.28
N PHE A 70 -16.87 30.01 14.54
CA PHE A 70 -17.02 30.46 13.17
C PHE A 70 -18.22 31.41 13.13
N GLU A 71 -17.99 32.67 12.76
CA GLU A 71 -19.02 33.69 12.64
C GLU A 71 -18.94 34.33 11.26
N GLU A 72 -20.07 34.41 10.55
CA GLU A 72 -20.14 34.99 9.20
C GLU A 72 -19.15 34.33 8.21
N THR A 73 -18.91 33.03 8.34
CA THR A 73 -17.96 32.31 7.47
C THR A 73 -18.63 31.68 6.27
N GLU A 74 -17.94 31.66 5.13
CA GLU A 74 -18.44 31.04 3.90
C GLU A 74 -17.52 29.89 3.47
N PHE A 75 -18.08 28.69 3.35
CA PHE A 75 -17.45 27.50 2.77
C PHE A 75 -18.01 27.29 1.37
N ASN A 76 -17.21 27.52 0.34
CA ASN A 76 -17.62 27.45 -1.06
C ASN A 76 -16.71 26.50 -1.85
N ASN A 77 -17.29 25.44 -2.43
CA ASN A 77 -16.57 24.41 -3.16
C ASN A 77 -15.43 23.80 -2.31
N VAL A 78 -15.79 23.41 -1.10
CA VAL A 78 -14.89 22.80 -0.10
C VAL A 78 -15.16 21.31 -0.09
N LYS A 79 -14.09 20.52 -0.21
CA LYS A 79 -14.14 19.06 -0.02
C LYS A 79 -13.37 18.64 1.20
N SER A 80 -13.88 17.68 1.95
CA SER A 80 -13.26 17.16 3.17
C SER A 80 -12.86 15.69 3.03
N SER A 81 -11.77 15.34 3.71
CA SER A 81 -11.29 13.98 3.95
C SER A 81 -10.78 13.89 5.37
N ILE A 82 -11.35 13.00 6.18
CA ILE A 82 -11.00 12.77 7.58
C ILE A 82 -10.93 14.12 8.32
N THR A 83 -12.00 14.92 8.22
CA THR A 83 -12.05 16.27 8.76
C THR A 83 -13.25 16.45 9.67
N TYR A 84 -13.04 17.04 10.85
CA TYR A 84 -14.08 17.16 11.87
C TYR A 84 -14.08 18.52 12.56
N PHE A 85 -15.27 18.98 12.89
CA PHE A 85 -15.52 20.09 13.81
C PHE A 85 -16.03 19.49 15.12
N GLU A 86 -15.34 19.74 16.21
CA GLU A 86 -15.66 19.20 17.53
C GLU A 86 -15.90 20.33 18.53
N ASN A 87 -17.01 20.25 19.28
CA ASN A 87 -17.38 21.21 20.33
C ASN A 87 -17.30 22.68 19.87
N SER A 88 -17.53 22.93 18.58
CA SER A 88 -17.36 24.23 17.94
C SER A 88 -18.70 24.90 17.72
N THR A 89 -18.70 26.24 17.66
CA THR A 89 -19.92 27.02 17.37
C THR A 89 -19.77 27.64 16.00
N ILE A 90 -20.75 27.41 15.13
CA ILE A 90 -20.79 27.95 13.77
C ILE A 90 -22.09 28.72 13.62
N LYS A 91 -21.97 30.02 13.41
CA LYS A 91 -23.07 30.98 13.43
C LYS A 91 -23.05 31.87 12.19
N ASP A 92 -24.22 32.09 11.62
CA ASP A 92 -24.43 32.97 10.47
C ASP A 92 -23.54 32.61 9.26
N SER A 93 -23.19 31.32 9.12
CA SER A 93 -22.28 30.82 8.09
C SER A 93 -23.02 30.23 6.88
N ARG A 94 -22.29 30.11 5.76
CA ARG A 94 -22.81 29.61 4.48
C ARG A 94 -22.01 28.41 4.01
N PHE A 95 -22.69 27.34 3.61
CA PHE A 95 -22.11 26.15 3.01
C PHE A 95 -22.64 26.00 1.58
N ILE A 96 -21.77 26.13 0.59
CA ILE A 96 -22.13 26.16 -0.84
C ILE A 96 -21.26 25.14 -1.58
N ASP A 97 -21.89 24.19 -2.28
CA ASP A 97 -21.18 23.16 -3.07
C ASP A 97 -20.14 22.37 -2.23
N THR A 98 -20.48 22.04 -0.98
CA THR A 98 -19.60 21.31 -0.06
C THR A 98 -20.06 19.87 0.16
N ASP A 99 -19.14 19.02 0.63
CA ASP A 99 -19.42 17.66 1.12
C ASP A 99 -19.55 17.59 2.66
N LEU A 100 -19.56 18.74 3.33
CA LEU A 100 -19.67 18.87 4.79
C LEU A 100 -21.09 18.57 5.28
N THR A 101 -21.38 17.29 5.47
CA THR A 101 -22.63 16.78 6.08
C THR A 101 -22.58 16.75 7.61
N GLU A 102 -23.70 16.41 8.25
CA GLU A 102 -23.85 16.33 9.72
C GLU A 102 -22.78 15.49 10.43
N GLN A 103 -22.26 14.44 9.77
CA GLN A 103 -21.23 13.56 10.35
C GLN A 103 -19.91 14.28 10.69
N HIS A 104 -19.64 15.42 10.04
CA HIS A 104 -18.44 16.22 10.29
C HIS A 104 -18.59 17.16 11.49
N PHE A 105 -19.80 17.36 12.01
CA PHE A 105 -20.10 18.29 13.10
C PHE A 105 -20.40 17.52 14.40
N LEU A 106 -19.37 17.28 15.21
CA LEU A 106 -19.45 16.54 16.47
C LEU A 106 -19.70 17.51 17.63
N ASN A 107 -20.84 17.38 18.30
CA ASN A 107 -21.24 18.24 19.43
C ASN A 107 -21.14 19.75 19.11
N CYS A 108 -21.40 20.13 17.87
CA CYS A 108 -21.31 21.52 17.43
C CYS A 108 -22.66 22.24 17.55
N ASN A 109 -22.62 23.55 17.78
CA ASN A 109 -23.80 24.39 17.79
C ASN A 109 -23.90 25.16 16.46
N LEU A 110 -24.90 24.81 15.66
CA LEU A 110 -25.16 25.41 14.34
C LEU A 110 -26.30 26.43 14.47
N ILE A 111 -26.00 27.72 14.35
CA ILE A 111 -26.98 28.80 14.53
C ILE A 111 -27.13 29.61 13.24
N ASN A 112 -28.33 29.65 12.67
CA ASN A 112 -28.66 30.48 11.49
C ASN A 112 -27.75 30.26 10.27
N ASN A 113 -27.31 29.01 10.04
CA ASN A 113 -26.48 28.65 8.91
C ASN A 113 -27.31 28.37 7.66
N THR A 114 -26.80 28.74 6.50
CA THR A 114 -27.42 28.44 5.19
C THR A 114 -26.63 27.36 4.48
N VAL A 115 -27.34 26.43 3.84
CA VAL A 115 -26.74 25.32 3.12
C VAL A 115 -27.34 25.23 1.72
N LEU A 116 -26.48 25.24 0.71
CA LEU A 116 -26.84 25.25 -0.71
C LEU A 116 -26.01 24.20 -1.45
N SER A 117 -26.67 23.36 -2.25
CA SER A 117 -26.00 22.37 -3.10
C SER A 117 -25.03 21.43 -2.36
N LEU A 118 -25.50 20.82 -1.28
CA LEU A 118 -24.75 19.75 -0.59
C LEU A 118 -24.52 18.57 -1.54
N LEU A 119 -23.27 18.13 -1.64
CA LEU A 119 -22.88 16.90 -2.33
C LEU A 119 -23.11 15.72 -1.38
N THR A 120 -24.37 15.28 -1.22
CA THR A 120 -24.71 14.09 -0.42
C THR A 120 -24.79 12.85 -1.30
N ASP A 121 -23.78 11.96 -1.25
CA ASP A 121 -24.00 10.58 -1.75
C ASP A 121 -23.06 9.47 -1.23
N CYS A 122 -22.19 9.72 -0.22
CA CYS A 122 -21.26 8.68 0.25
C CYS A 122 -21.11 8.68 1.77
N VAL A 123 -21.41 7.54 2.42
CA VAL A 123 -21.11 7.26 3.84
C VAL A 123 -19.61 7.00 4.05
N VAL A 124 -18.89 6.65 2.98
CA VAL A 124 -17.45 6.37 3.03
C VAL A 124 -16.70 7.67 2.78
N ASP A 125 -16.06 8.17 3.83
CA ASP A 125 -15.08 9.24 3.75
C ASP A 125 -13.82 8.72 3.06
N PHE A 126 -13.49 9.29 1.90
CA PHE A 126 -12.33 8.88 1.11
C PHE A 126 -11.09 9.60 1.61
N ASP A 127 -10.19 8.85 2.24
CA ASP A 127 -8.87 9.36 2.59
C ASP A 127 -8.08 9.71 1.31
N TYR A 128 -7.88 11.01 1.06
CA TYR A 128 -7.10 11.50 -0.08
C TYR A 128 -5.58 11.28 0.08
N ASN A 129 -5.11 10.78 1.22
CA ASN A 129 -3.71 10.44 1.46
C ASN A 129 -3.32 9.12 0.74
N ILE A 130 -3.55 9.07 -0.57
CA ILE A 130 -3.25 7.90 -1.40
C ILE A 130 -1.76 7.92 -1.73
N TYR A 131 -1.00 7.01 -1.13
CA TYR A 131 0.44 6.82 -1.36
C TYR A 131 0.77 6.21 -2.75
N LEU A 132 0.20 6.74 -3.84
CA LEU A 132 0.42 6.29 -5.22
C LEU A 132 1.90 6.36 -5.61
N ASN A 133 2.60 7.40 -5.14
CA ASN A 133 4.02 7.57 -5.40
C ASN A 133 4.85 6.43 -4.78
N ASP A 134 4.45 5.90 -3.63
CA ASP A 134 5.18 4.81 -2.98
C ASP A 134 4.91 3.49 -3.70
N LEU A 135 3.68 3.24 -4.14
CA LEU A 135 3.35 2.10 -5.01
C LEU A 135 4.16 2.15 -6.33
N PHE A 136 4.33 3.34 -6.90
CA PHE A 136 5.12 3.55 -8.10
C PHE A 136 6.61 3.25 -7.86
N LYS A 137 7.18 3.76 -6.75
CA LYS A 137 8.57 3.47 -6.36
C LYS A 137 8.80 1.98 -6.13
N GLU A 138 7.90 1.32 -5.41
CA GLU A 138 7.95 -0.13 -5.19
C GLU A 138 7.95 -0.90 -6.51
N THR A 139 7.06 -0.52 -7.43
CA THR A 139 6.92 -1.20 -8.72
C THR A 139 8.17 -1.07 -9.58
N ILE A 140 8.74 0.13 -9.66
CA ILE A 140 9.99 0.37 -10.39
C ILE A 140 11.17 -0.35 -9.73
N ALA A 141 11.22 -0.38 -8.39
CA ALA A 141 12.34 -0.95 -7.64
C ALA A 141 12.58 -2.43 -7.97
N TRP A 142 11.53 -3.22 -8.22
CA TRP A 142 11.69 -4.63 -8.63
C TRP A 142 11.69 -4.84 -10.14
N ALA A 143 10.93 -4.03 -10.90
CA ALA A 143 10.83 -4.19 -12.36
C ALA A 143 12.14 -3.81 -13.08
N GLY A 144 12.84 -2.78 -12.59
CA GLY A 144 14.14 -2.36 -13.12
C GLY A 144 15.20 -3.47 -13.13
N PRO A 145 15.53 -4.09 -11.97
CA PRO A 145 16.54 -5.15 -11.89
C PRO A 145 16.09 -6.50 -12.46
N MET A 146 14.81 -6.69 -12.82
CA MET A 146 14.30 -7.96 -13.32
C MET A 146 15.03 -8.44 -14.58
N VAL A 147 15.13 -7.60 -15.61
CA VAL A 147 15.75 -7.97 -16.89
C VAL A 147 17.23 -8.36 -16.74
N PRO A 148 18.11 -7.56 -16.09
CA PRO A 148 19.50 -7.95 -15.93
C PRO A 148 19.65 -9.21 -15.07
N ALA A 149 18.81 -9.41 -14.05
CA ALA A 149 18.84 -10.64 -13.26
C ALA A 149 18.51 -11.89 -14.09
N LEU A 150 17.55 -11.81 -15.00
CA LEU A 150 17.21 -12.91 -15.91
C LEU A 150 18.31 -13.22 -16.93
N LEU A 151 19.02 -12.19 -17.41
CA LEU A 151 20.18 -12.38 -18.29
C LEU A 151 21.31 -13.12 -17.56
N VAL A 152 21.65 -12.67 -16.34
CA VAL A 152 22.67 -13.34 -15.51
C VAL A 152 22.26 -14.78 -15.20
N LEU A 153 20.98 -15.02 -14.88
CA LEU A 153 20.46 -16.36 -14.66
C LEU A 153 20.65 -17.25 -15.89
N GLY A 154 20.44 -16.73 -17.11
CA GLY A 154 20.68 -17.46 -18.36
C GLY A 154 22.09 -18.02 -18.46
N PHE A 155 23.11 -17.19 -18.19
CA PHE A 155 24.51 -17.62 -18.18
C PHE A 155 24.83 -18.62 -17.07
N VAL A 156 24.28 -18.43 -15.87
CA VAL A 156 24.46 -19.37 -14.75
C VAL A 156 23.88 -20.74 -15.10
N LEU A 157 22.70 -20.75 -15.72
CA LEU A 157 22.04 -21.97 -16.15
C LEU A 157 22.83 -22.69 -17.25
N GLU A 158 23.53 -21.99 -18.14
CA GLU A 158 24.43 -22.63 -19.12
C GLU A 158 25.62 -23.34 -18.46
N ALA A 159 26.17 -22.75 -17.39
CA ALA A 159 27.33 -23.29 -16.70
C ALA A 159 27.02 -24.39 -15.66
N THR A 160 25.79 -24.49 -15.18
CA THR A 160 25.42 -25.34 -14.03
C THR A 160 24.17 -26.19 -14.28
N SER A 161 23.99 -27.26 -13.50
CA SER A 161 22.76 -28.06 -13.55
C SER A 161 21.57 -27.31 -12.95
N ARG A 162 20.36 -27.60 -13.44
CA ARG A 162 19.14 -26.84 -13.10
C ARG A 162 18.68 -27.01 -11.64
N PRO A 163 18.55 -28.25 -11.10
CA PRO A 163 18.00 -28.46 -9.76
C PRO A 163 18.76 -27.74 -8.62
N PRO A 164 20.12 -27.73 -8.55
CA PRO A 164 20.81 -27.03 -7.48
C PRO A 164 20.64 -25.50 -7.56
N VAL A 165 20.53 -24.92 -8.76
CA VAL A 165 20.25 -23.49 -8.92
C VAL A 165 18.88 -23.13 -8.36
N LEU A 166 17.86 -23.97 -8.62
CA LEU A 166 16.52 -23.78 -8.07
C LEU A 166 16.53 -23.81 -6.53
N VAL A 167 17.20 -24.80 -5.93
CA VAL A 167 17.31 -24.92 -4.47
C VAL A 167 18.03 -23.70 -3.89
N LEU A 168 19.15 -23.28 -4.48
CA LEU A 168 19.92 -22.12 -4.04
C LEU A 168 19.07 -20.84 -4.07
N LEU A 169 18.34 -20.59 -5.16
CA LEU A 169 17.47 -19.41 -5.29
C LEU A 169 16.36 -19.40 -4.23
N LEU A 170 15.72 -20.54 -3.96
CA LEU A 170 14.66 -20.64 -2.96
C LEU A 170 15.18 -20.47 -1.52
N VAL A 171 16.37 -21.01 -1.22
CA VAL A 171 17.04 -20.80 0.07
C VAL A 171 17.42 -19.32 0.24
N LEU A 172 18.03 -18.70 -0.77
CA LEU A 172 18.36 -17.27 -0.74
C LEU A 172 17.10 -16.41 -0.55
N ALA A 173 16.01 -16.74 -1.26
CA ALA A 173 14.73 -16.03 -1.10
C ALA A 173 14.20 -16.16 0.34
N SER A 174 14.33 -17.33 0.97
CA SER A 174 13.94 -17.53 2.38
C SER A 174 14.81 -16.72 3.36
N VAL A 175 16.13 -16.65 3.13
CA VAL A 175 17.03 -15.85 3.99
C VAL A 175 16.72 -14.36 3.87
N VAL A 176 16.53 -13.87 2.66
CA VAL A 176 16.14 -12.47 2.39
C VAL A 176 14.80 -12.13 3.04
N SER A 177 13.83 -13.05 2.99
CA SER A 177 12.52 -12.84 3.61
C SER A 177 12.56 -12.69 5.13
N ILE A 178 13.48 -13.38 5.81
CA ILE A 178 13.69 -13.23 7.25
C ILE A 178 14.25 -11.84 7.57
N GLY A 179 15.09 -11.29 6.68
CA GLY A 179 15.65 -9.95 6.82
C GLY A 179 14.60 -8.85 6.94
N ILE A 180 13.42 -9.03 6.33
CA ILE A 180 12.34 -8.03 6.33
C ILE A 180 11.80 -7.74 7.75
N PHE A 181 11.92 -8.68 8.70
CA PHE A 181 11.45 -8.48 10.07
C PHE A 181 12.30 -7.50 10.88
N PHE A 182 13.56 -7.30 10.49
CA PHE A 182 14.50 -6.45 11.22
C PHE A 182 14.59 -5.03 10.65
N LEU A 183 13.88 -4.74 9.56
CA LEU A 183 13.99 -3.47 8.85
C LEU A 183 12.91 -2.48 9.33
N VAL A 184 13.37 -1.28 9.66
CA VAL A 184 12.53 -0.19 10.14
C VAL A 184 12.37 0.92 9.10
N ASN A 185 13.33 1.06 8.18
CA ASN A 185 13.35 2.13 7.19
C ASN A 185 12.55 1.77 5.94
N PHE A 186 11.87 2.76 5.35
CA PHE A 186 11.16 2.64 4.07
C PHE A 186 12.08 2.07 2.96
N VAL A 187 13.22 2.72 2.74
CA VAL A 187 14.16 2.36 1.66
C VAL A 187 14.65 0.92 1.81
N SER A 188 14.99 0.50 3.04
CA SER A 188 15.48 -0.85 3.29
C SER A 188 14.41 -1.91 3.04
N THR A 189 13.16 -1.64 3.44
CA THR A 189 12.03 -2.55 3.21
C THR A 189 11.76 -2.75 1.72
N VAL A 190 11.77 -1.65 0.94
CA VAL A 190 11.59 -1.68 -0.51
C VAL A 190 12.70 -2.46 -1.22
N ILE A 191 13.96 -2.26 -0.81
CA ILE A 191 15.11 -2.98 -1.40
C ILE A 191 15.01 -4.48 -1.16
N VAL A 192 14.72 -4.91 0.08
CA VAL A 192 14.63 -6.33 0.41
C VAL A 192 13.44 -6.99 -0.29
N GLU A 193 12.31 -6.29 -0.38
CA GLU A 193 11.17 -6.76 -1.16
C GLU A 193 11.51 -6.91 -2.64
N ALA A 194 12.23 -5.95 -3.23
CA ALA A 194 12.67 -6.01 -4.62
C ALA A 194 13.57 -7.22 -4.88
N ILE A 195 14.57 -7.45 -4.01
CA ILE A 195 15.47 -8.60 -4.09
C ILE A 195 14.67 -9.90 -4.00
N PHE A 196 13.73 -10.00 -3.06
CA PHE A 196 12.88 -11.18 -2.90
C PHE A 196 12.05 -11.46 -4.16
N LYS A 197 11.40 -10.45 -4.75
CA LYS A 197 10.62 -10.58 -5.99
C LYS A 197 11.49 -11.04 -7.16
N VAL A 198 12.69 -10.49 -7.29
CA VAL A 198 13.66 -10.86 -8.33
C VAL A 198 14.14 -12.30 -8.16
N LEU A 199 14.41 -12.75 -6.93
CA LEU A 199 14.78 -14.14 -6.67
C LEU A 199 13.65 -15.12 -7.00
N LEU A 200 12.40 -14.77 -6.67
CA LEU A 200 11.24 -15.61 -7.00
C LEU A 200 10.98 -15.69 -8.50
N ILE A 201 11.08 -14.60 -9.26
CA ILE A 201 10.89 -14.66 -10.71
C ILE A 201 11.98 -15.51 -11.37
N CYS A 202 13.22 -15.41 -10.89
CA CYS A 202 14.30 -16.30 -11.30
C CYS A 202 13.98 -17.76 -10.98
N ALA A 203 13.54 -18.08 -9.76
CA ALA A 203 13.19 -19.45 -9.36
C ALA A 203 12.05 -20.05 -10.22
N VAL A 204 11.01 -19.26 -10.53
CA VAL A 204 9.92 -19.68 -11.42
C VAL A 204 10.42 -19.97 -12.83
N ASN A 205 11.38 -19.19 -13.35
CA ASN A 205 11.97 -19.44 -14.66
C ASN A 205 12.86 -20.69 -14.68
N VAL A 206 13.64 -20.97 -13.62
CA VAL A 206 14.37 -22.24 -13.50
C VAL A 206 13.41 -23.43 -13.44
N LEU A 207 12.35 -23.33 -12.63
CA LEU A 207 11.31 -24.36 -12.54
C LEU A 207 10.64 -24.61 -13.90
N THR A 208 10.38 -23.55 -14.65
CA THR A 208 9.83 -23.62 -16.01
C THR A 208 10.75 -24.43 -16.93
N MET A 209 12.06 -24.17 -16.89
CA MET A 209 13.04 -24.93 -17.67
C MET A 209 13.09 -26.40 -17.27
N VAL A 210 13.10 -26.70 -15.96
CA VAL A 210 13.05 -28.08 -15.44
C VAL A 210 11.83 -28.83 -15.95
N VAL A 211 10.65 -28.18 -15.97
CA VAL A 211 9.42 -28.79 -16.49
C VAL A 211 9.54 -29.03 -17.99
N ILE A 212 10.05 -28.07 -18.77
CA ILE A 212 10.17 -28.24 -20.23
C ILE A 212 11.18 -29.35 -20.59
N GLU A 213 12.29 -29.44 -19.86
CA GLU A 213 13.31 -30.47 -20.06
C GLU A 213 12.83 -31.84 -19.55
N GLY A 214 11.94 -31.91 -18.56
CA GLY A 214 11.44 -33.16 -17.99
C GLY A 214 10.48 -33.95 -18.89
N TYR A 215 9.84 -33.30 -19.88
CA TYR A 215 8.85 -33.93 -20.76
C TYR A 215 9.33 -34.04 -22.23
N PRO A 216 8.89 -35.08 -22.97
CA PRO A 216 9.22 -35.24 -24.39
C PRO A 216 8.60 -34.13 -25.24
N CYS A 217 9.17 -33.87 -26.43
CA CYS A 217 8.85 -32.71 -27.28
C CYS A 217 7.35 -32.50 -27.54
N HIS A 218 6.57 -33.58 -27.66
CA HIS A 218 5.13 -33.52 -27.93
C HIS A 218 4.27 -33.11 -26.71
N LEU A 219 4.81 -33.13 -25.48
CA LEU A 219 4.10 -32.78 -24.25
C LEU A 219 4.60 -31.49 -23.57
N ARG A 220 5.68 -30.88 -24.06
CA ARG A 220 6.30 -29.70 -23.43
C ARG A 220 5.33 -28.53 -23.25
N CYS A 221 4.56 -28.21 -24.29
CA CYS A 221 3.58 -27.11 -24.24
C CYS A 221 2.47 -27.39 -23.22
N THR A 222 1.97 -28.63 -23.16
CA THR A 222 0.93 -29.06 -22.21
C THR A 222 1.44 -29.00 -20.77
N ALA A 223 2.66 -29.48 -20.52
CA ALA A 223 3.28 -29.45 -19.19
C ALA A 223 3.48 -28.01 -18.69
N HIS A 224 4.01 -27.12 -19.53
CA HIS A 224 4.16 -25.71 -19.19
C HIS A 224 2.79 -25.03 -18.94
N GLY A 225 1.79 -25.30 -19.80
CA GLY A 225 0.44 -24.77 -19.63
C GLY A 225 -0.21 -25.21 -18.32
N MET A 226 -0.10 -26.50 -17.98
CA MET A 226 -0.63 -27.05 -16.73
C MET A 226 0.06 -26.43 -15.51
N MET A 227 1.38 -26.31 -15.52
CA MET A 227 2.14 -25.64 -14.45
C MET A 227 1.69 -24.18 -14.26
N ARG A 228 1.54 -23.41 -15.34
CA ARG A 228 1.07 -22.02 -15.29
C ARG A 228 -0.38 -21.92 -14.79
N SER A 229 -1.25 -22.85 -15.19
CA SER A 229 -2.63 -22.90 -14.70
C SER A 229 -2.68 -23.12 -13.18
N VAL A 230 -1.89 -24.06 -12.66
CA VAL A 230 -1.80 -24.31 -11.20
C VAL A 230 -1.24 -23.09 -10.48
N TYR A 231 -0.22 -22.43 -11.03
CA TYR A 231 0.33 -21.20 -10.48
C TYR A 231 -0.72 -20.07 -10.37
N HIS A 232 -1.50 -19.84 -11.42
CA HIS A 232 -2.54 -18.81 -11.41
C HIS A 232 -3.70 -19.16 -10.48
N LEU A 233 -4.11 -20.43 -10.42
CA LEU A 233 -5.13 -20.90 -9.47
C LEU A 233 -4.67 -20.71 -8.02
N ALA A 234 -3.42 -21.08 -7.71
CA ALA A 234 -2.83 -20.86 -6.40
C ALA A 234 -2.75 -19.36 -6.04
N SER A 235 -2.41 -18.50 -7.00
CA SER A 235 -2.40 -17.05 -6.83
C SER A 235 -3.80 -16.51 -6.49
N LEU A 236 -4.84 -16.98 -7.17
CA LEU A 236 -6.22 -16.56 -6.93
C LEU A 236 -6.72 -16.99 -5.54
N CYS A 237 -6.37 -18.21 -5.10
CA CYS A 237 -6.66 -18.67 -3.74
C CYS A 237 -5.84 -17.92 -2.68
N ALA A 238 -4.62 -17.49 -2.98
CA ALA A 238 -3.74 -16.82 -2.04
C ALA A 238 -4.25 -15.44 -1.62
N ILE A 239 -4.91 -14.68 -2.51
CA ILE A 239 -5.42 -13.33 -2.22
C ILE A 239 -6.34 -13.29 -0.98
N PRO A 240 -7.45 -14.04 -0.92
CA PRO A 240 -8.34 -14.01 0.25
C PRO A 240 -7.69 -14.63 1.49
N ILE A 241 -6.83 -15.64 1.34
CA ILE A 241 -6.12 -16.27 2.45
C ILE A 241 -5.20 -15.25 3.12
N TYR A 242 -4.31 -14.60 2.36
CA TYR A 242 -3.42 -13.59 2.92
C TYR A 242 -4.18 -12.36 3.42
N GLY A 243 -5.28 -11.97 2.77
CA GLY A 243 -6.15 -10.88 3.25
C GLY A 243 -6.69 -11.14 4.65
N THR A 244 -7.23 -12.33 4.91
CA THR A 244 -7.74 -12.69 6.25
C THR A 244 -6.61 -12.83 7.27
N LEU A 245 -5.45 -13.35 6.89
CA LEU A 245 -4.30 -13.50 7.79
C LEU A 245 -3.80 -12.14 8.32
N VAL A 246 -3.74 -11.11 7.48
CA VAL A 246 -3.26 -9.76 7.87
C VAL A 246 -4.12 -9.14 8.96
N HIS A 247 -5.44 -9.32 8.90
CA HIS A 247 -6.36 -8.79 9.90
C HIS A 247 -6.23 -9.46 11.27
N THR A 248 -5.63 -10.66 11.34
CA THR A 248 -5.41 -11.36 12.62
C THR A 248 -4.09 -10.95 13.27
N ILE A 249 -2.97 -11.24 12.63
CA ILE A 249 -1.64 -10.86 13.07
C ILE A 249 -0.79 -10.54 11.84
N LEU A 250 -0.20 -9.35 11.82
CA LEU A 250 0.61 -8.83 10.72
C LEU A 250 1.73 -9.79 10.28
N LEU A 251 2.31 -10.52 11.24
CA LEU A 251 3.48 -11.38 11.01
C LEU A 251 3.16 -12.68 10.26
N PHE A 252 1.93 -13.21 10.37
CA PHE A 252 1.57 -14.52 9.80
C PHE A 252 1.78 -14.64 8.28
N PRO A 253 1.36 -13.66 7.46
CA PRO A 253 1.65 -13.65 6.03
C PRO A 253 3.13 -13.86 5.68
N ALA A 254 4.03 -13.17 6.38
CA ALA A 254 5.46 -13.26 6.12
C ALA A 254 6.03 -14.62 6.55
N VAL A 255 5.70 -15.08 7.76
CA VAL A 255 6.19 -16.39 8.27
C VAL A 255 5.70 -17.55 7.41
N THR A 256 4.43 -17.54 7.01
CA THR A 256 3.89 -18.58 6.11
C THR A 256 4.59 -18.59 4.76
N THR A 257 4.95 -17.43 4.20
CA THR A 257 5.75 -17.39 2.95
C THR A 257 7.16 -17.94 3.13
N VAL A 258 7.82 -17.65 4.26
CA VAL A 258 9.17 -18.20 4.55
C VAL A 258 9.10 -19.72 4.65
N ALA A 259 8.12 -20.24 5.40
CA ALA A 259 7.90 -21.67 5.57
C ALA A 259 7.62 -22.37 4.23
N LEU A 260 6.75 -21.81 3.39
CA LEU A 260 6.45 -22.36 2.07
C LEU A 260 7.66 -22.32 1.13
N ALA A 261 8.48 -21.27 1.16
CA ALA A 261 9.70 -21.18 0.37
C ALA A 261 10.74 -22.23 0.78
N LEU A 262 10.91 -22.47 2.09
CA LEU A 262 11.79 -23.52 2.60
C LEU A 262 11.28 -24.93 2.26
N LEU A 263 9.97 -25.18 2.40
CA LEU A 263 9.36 -26.43 1.98
C LEU A 263 9.54 -26.67 0.47
N ALA A 264 9.37 -25.63 -0.35
CA ALA A 264 9.63 -25.71 -1.78
C ALA A 264 11.10 -26.00 -2.09
N ALA A 265 12.04 -25.41 -1.35
CA ALA A 265 13.47 -25.72 -1.48
C ALA A 265 13.77 -27.19 -1.15
N MET A 266 13.19 -27.71 -0.07
CA MET A 266 13.32 -29.13 0.31
C MET A 266 12.75 -30.06 -0.75
N LEU A 267 11.55 -29.79 -1.26
CA LEU A 267 10.94 -30.56 -2.34
C LEU A 267 11.76 -30.52 -3.63
N SER A 268 12.39 -29.38 -3.92
CA SER A 268 13.21 -29.20 -5.12
C SER A 268 14.46 -30.09 -5.14
N THR A 269 14.94 -30.56 -3.98
CA THR A 269 16.05 -31.53 -3.91
C THR A 269 15.68 -32.92 -4.45
N ARG A 270 14.39 -33.23 -4.53
CA ARG A 270 13.87 -34.51 -5.05
C ARG A 270 13.71 -34.51 -6.57
N ILE A 271 13.90 -33.36 -7.22
CA ILE A 271 13.80 -33.25 -8.68
C ILE A 271 15.02 -33.91 -9.31
N GLN A 272 14.77 -34.86 -10.22
CA GLN A 272 15.83 -35.55 -10.94
C GLN A 272 16.33 -34.69 -12.12
N ASP A 273 17.66 -34.64 -12.29
CA ASP A 273 18.28 -33.88 -13.37
C ASP A 273 18.23 -34.69 -14.68
N ASN A 274 17.30 -34.32 -15.57
CA ASN A 274 17.13 -34.96 -16.88
C ASN A 274 17.82 -34.19 -18.01
N SER A 275 18.55 -33.10 -17.70
CA SER A 275 19.15 -32.21 -18.69
C SER A 275 20.13 -32.91 -19.66
N LYS A 276 20.72 -34.04 -19.25
CA LYS A 276 21.71 -34.81 -20.02
C LYS A 276 21.16 -36.07 -20.71
N VAL A 277 19.90 -36.43 -20.49
CA VAL A 277 19.33 -37.71 -20.97
C VAL A 277 18.52 -37.55 -22.26
N LEU A 278 18.18 -36.31 -22.64
CA LEU A 278 17.28 -36.00 -23.76
C LEU A 278 17.96 -35.21 -24.90
N LEU A 279 19.29 -35.19 -24.93
CA LEU A 279 20.10 -34.73 -26.07
C LEU A 279 20.54 -35.92 -26.92
#